data_AF-A0A352KAL2-F1
#
_entry.id   AF-A0A352KAL2-F1
#
_cell.length_a   1.000
_cell.length_b   1.000
_cell.length_c   1.000
_cell.angle_alpha   90.00
_cell.angle_beta   90.00
_cell.angle_gamma   90.00
#
_symmetry.space_group_name_H-M   'P 1'
#
loop_
_entity.id
_entity.type
_entity.pdbx_description
1 polymer ?
#
loop_
_entity_poly.entity_id
_entity_poly.type
_entity_poly.pdbx_seq_one_letter_code
_entity_poly.pdbx_strand_id
1 'polypeptide(L)'
;DDNDGGILWSVAERQEELVAIRGLAQAQPLVAFLFNEIAVNVAWNDYPPLETSTRLTELVEGASLGVVDHRAIKGKATKLLDKLGSSEGTSVDWMILEIGGRSDWKPLRNHFITAAANSSLIDVFDQDEGNQQEQIGIWLTDSLHPSGAYHSPQRPYKENETRELTDILLSYDFGATLIESKTLSILARKRLPSRAELQRDVSSHIDKAFKQLRGGIRKLKEGVEITDRDGKVLSISRDKPAHAIVLVPDSDLIEDPQKYGLKFIKSFTAETGGFAHLLDISELLRVVQAAEMLAARGKTTTPMMAFDCYLIERAKKAANAGTLCIEVLLRFVEE
;
A
#
# COMPACT_ATOMS: atom_id res chain seq x y z
N ASP A 1 -24.31 17.18 15.35
CA ASP A 1 -25.05 18.41 15.08
C ASP A 1 -24.11 19.56 14.83
N ASP A 2 -24.45 20.41 13.86
CA ASP A 2 -23.61 21.53 13.36
C ASP A 2 -23.49 22.71 14.36
N ASN A 3 -23.87 22.55 15.62
CA ASN A 3 -23.87 23.62 16.63
C ASN A 3 -23.08 23.32 17.91
N ASP A 4 -22.46 22.14 18.05
CA ASP A 4 -21.47 21.89 19.11
C ASP A 4 -20.12 21.59 18.47
N GLY A 5 -19.21 22.55 18.60
CA GLY A 5 -17.96 22.70 17.86
C GLY A 5 -16.86 21.72 18.27
N GLY A 6 -17.03 20.45 17.91
CA GLY A 6 -15.95 19.46 17.91
C GLY A 6 -15.88 18.78 16.56
N ILE A 7 -14.75 18.91 15.85
CA ILE A 7 -14.49 18.11 14.65
C ILE A 7 -13.54 16.98 15.00
N LEU A 8 -14.03 15.75 14.89
CA LEU A 8 -13.28 14.53 15.13
C LEU A 8 -12.42 14.19 13.91
N TRP A 9 -11.12 14.49 13.99
CA TRP A 9 -10.13 14.19 12.94
C TRP A 9 -9.38 12.87 13.20
N SER A 10 -9.12 12.56 14.47
CA SER A 10 -8.47 11.33 14.92
C SER A 10 -9.31 10.72 16.05
N VAL A 11 -9.33 9.39 16.12
CA VAL A 11 -10.06 8.64 17.15
C VAL A 11 -9.01 8.04 18.08
N ALA A 12 -9.02 8.46 19.35
CA ALA A 12 -8.37 7.67 20.38
C ALA A 12 -9.25 6.42 20.60
N GLU A 13 -8.71 5.26 20.26
CA GLU A 13 -9.33 3.96 20.47
C GLU A 13 -8.93 3.36 21.82
N ARG A 14 -7.83 3.85 22.40
CA ARG A 14 -7.26 3.31 23.64
C ARG A 14 -7.02 4.39 24.69
N GLN A 15 -7.01 3.97 25.95
CA GLN A 15 -6.82 4.88 27.08
C GLN A 15 -5.42 5.51 27.06
N GLU A 16 -4.43 4.78 26.56
CA GLU A 16 -3.04 5.22 26.38
C GLU A 16 -2.95 6.39 25.40
N GLU A 17 -3.76 6.38 24.33
CA GLU A 17 -3.82 7.47 23.35
C GLU A 17 -4.41 8.74 23.98
N LEU A 18 -5.47 8.61 24.79
CA LEU A 18 -6.01 9.74 25.55
C LEU A 18 -4.99 10.29 26.56
N VAL A 19 -4.23 9.42 27.22
CA VAL A 19 -3.16 9.83 28.13
C VAL A 19 -2.07 10.59 27.38
N ALA A 20 -1.66 10.13 26.20
CA ALA A 20 -0.67 10.81 25.36
C ALA A 20 -1.16 12.20 24.91
N ILE A 21 -2.42 12.31 24.46
CA ILE A 21 -3.02 13.59 24.05
C ILE A 21 -3.14 14.56 25.25
N ARG A 22 -3.47 14.05 26.45
CA ARG A 22 -3.48 14.84 27.70
C ARG A 22 -2.08 15.29 28.10
N GLY A 23 -1.09 14.42 27.96
CA GLY A 23 0.32 14.76 28.20
C GLY A 23 0.77 15.89 27.27
N LEU A 24 0.41 15.83 25.99
CA LEU A 24 0.65 16.92 25.04
C LEU A 24 0.04 18.24 25.54
N ALA A 25 -1.25 18.25 25.89
CA ALA A 25 -1.92 19.46 26.40
C ALA A 25 -1.26 20.05 27.66
N GLN A 26 -0.63 19.19 28.48
CA GLN A 26 0.08 19.57 29.70
C GLN A 26 1.56 19.93 29.47
N ALA A 27 1.98 20.16 28.22
CA ALA A 27 3.36 20.45 27.84
C ALA A 27 4.36 19.39 28.32
N GLN A 28 3.95 18.11 28.39
CA GLN A 28 4.88 17.03 28.68
C GLN A 28 5.80 16.78 27.48
N PRO A 29 7.06 16.36 27.70
CA PRO A 29 7.91 15.86 26.62
C PRO A 29 7.25 14.68 25.91
N LEU A 30 7.41 14.60 24.59
CA LEU A 30 6.80 13.57 23.76
C LEU A 30 7.84 12.95 22.85
N VAL A 31 7.55 11.74 22.37
CA VAL A 31 8.31 11.11 21.30
C VAL A 31 7.32 10.81 20.18
N ALA A 32 7.60 11.33 18.98
CA ALA A 32 6.83 10.94 17.80
C ALA A 32 7.56 9.83 17.06
N PHE A 33 6.80 8.86 16.58
CA PHE A 33 7.27 7.75 15.77
C PHE A 33 6.56 7.81 14.42
N LEU A 34 7.33 7.63 13.35
CA LEU A 34 6.82 7.55 11.99
C LEU A 34 6.80 6.07 11.59
N PHE A 35 5.62 5.58 11.23
CA PHE A 35 5.43 4.23 10.73
C PHE A 35 5.11 4.26 9.25
N ASN A 36 5.64 3.31 8.49
CA ASN A 36 5.28 3.12 7.10
C ASN A 36 3.97 2.32 6.94
N GLU A 37 3.59 2.02 5.69
CA GLU A 37 2.32 1.38 5.29
C GLU A 37 2.15 -0.07 5.80
N ILE A 38 3.21 -0.67 6.33
CA ILE A 38 3.23 -1.99 6.96
C ILE A 38 3.44 -1.92 8.47
N ALA A 39 3.22 -0.74 9.07
CA ALA A 39 3.35 -0.47 10.50
C ALA A 39 4.76 -0.72 11.07
N VAL A 40 5.80 -0.55 10.26
CA VAL A 40 7.20 -0.58 10.71
C VAL A 40 7.65 0.84 11.03
N ASN A 41 8.24 1.03 12.20
CA ASN A 41 8.80 2.31 12.63
C ASN A 41 10.05 2.66 11.81
N VAL A 42 10.00 3.72 11.01
CA VAL A 42 11.06 4.12 10.08
C VAL A 42 11.82 5.37 10.52
N ALA A 43 11.25 6.16 11.44
CA ALA A 43 11.93 7.31 12.01
C ALA A 43 11.27 7.71 13.33
N TRP A 44 12.01 8.41 14.18
CA TRP A 44 11.46 8.94 15.42
C TRP A 44 12.07 10.30 15.75
N ASN A 45 11.42 11.05 16.62
CA ASN A 45 11.95 12.32 17.10
C ASN A 45 11.49 12.60 18.54
N ASP A 46 12.37 13.23 19.31
CA ASP A 46 12.06 13.73 20.65
C ASP A 46 11.52 15.16 20.55
N TYR A 47 10.44 15.43 21.25
CA TYR A 47 9.86 16.75 21.36
C TYR A 47 9.99 17.24 22.79
N PRO A 48 10.71 18.36 23.02
CA PRO A 48 10.69 19.00 24.33
C PRO A 48 9.27 19.47 24.66
N PRO A 49 8.99 19.82 25.93
CA PRO A 49 7.78 20.52 26.33
C PRO A 49 7.42 21.64 25.35
N LEU A 50 6.25 21.53 24.71
CA LEU A 50 5.74 22.54 23.79
C LEU A 50 4.84 23.48 24.57
N GLU A 51 4.95 24.79 24.35
CA GLU A 51 3.97 25.73 24.88
C GLU A 51 2.61 25.43 24.26
N THR A 52 1.68 24.97 25.07
CA THR A 52 0.31 24.66 24.65
C THR A 52 -0.63 25.79 24.98
N SER A 53 -1.61 26.03 24.10
CA SER A 53 -2.65 27.02 24.38
C SER A 53 -3.68 26.44 25.36
N THR A 54 -4.31 27.29 26.17
CA THR A 54 -5.44 26.92 27.05
C THR A 54 -6.55 26.20 26.28
N ARG A 55 -6.76 26.59 25.01
CA ARG A 55 -7.73 25.97 24.10
C ARG A 55 -7.45 24.48 23.85
N LEU A 56 -6.18 24.05 23.80
CA LEU A 56 -5.85 22.63 23.64
C LEU A 56 -6.22 21.84 24.89
N THR A 57 -5.92 22.40 26.06
CA THR A 57 -6.27 21.79 27.36
C THR A 57 -7.78 21.58 27.48
N GLU A 58 -8.58 22.60 27.16
CA GLU A 58 -10.04 22.52 27.17
C GLU A 58 -10.58 21.43 26.21
N LEU A 59 -10.04 21.37 24.98
CA LEU A 59 -10.43 20.35 23.99
C LEU A 59 -10.13 18.92 24.46
N VAL A 60 -8.99 18.72 25.11
CA VAL A 60 -8.51 17.40 25.53
C VAL A 60 -9.16 16.93 26.84
N GLU A 61 -9.55 17.85 27.72
CA GLU A 61 -10.35 17.51 28.92
C GLU A 61 -11.72 16.94 28.56
N GLY A 62 -12.31 17.42 27.46
CA GLY A 62 -13.57 16.89 26.91
C GLY A 62 -13.43 15.57 26.14
N ALA A 63 -12.22 15.07 25.91
CA ALA A 63 -12.00 13.87 25.11
C ALA A 63 -12.29 12.57 25.90
N SER A 64 -13.11 11.70 25.32
CA SER A 64 -13.50 10.39 25.86
C SER A 64 -13.51 9.31 24.79
N LEU A 65 -13.28 8.05 25.20
CA LEU A 65 -13.48 6.89 24.33
C LEU A 65 -14.97 6.69 24.05
N GLY A 66 -15.30 6.24 22.85
CA GLY A 66 -16.68 5.99 22.44
C GLY A 66 -16.77 5.19 21.14
N VAL A 67 -17.99 4.80 20.76
CA VAL A 67 -18.23 4.18 19.46
C VAL A 67 -18.16 5.23 18.38
N VAL A 68 -17.41 4.97 17.32
CA VAL A 68 -17.15 5.93 16.26
C VAL A 68 -17.53 5.36 14.89
N ASP A 69 -18.21 6.19 14.08
CA ASP A 69 -18.42 5.93 12.66
C ASP A 69 -17.23 6.44 11.83
N HIS A 70 -16.26 5.55 11.61
CA HIS A 70 -15.05 5.86 10.84
C HIS A 70 -15.34 6.29 9.39
N ARG A 71 -16.45 5.83 8.78
CA ARG A 71 -16.79 6.22 7.40
C ARG A 71 -17.22 7.67 7.33
N ALA A 72 -18.04 8.11 8.29
CA ALA A 72 -18.46 9.50 8.38
C ALA A 72 -17.27 10.45 8.66
N ILE A 73 -16.27 10.00 9.44
CA ILE A 73 -15.05 10.77 9.71
C ILE A 73 -14.21 10.94 8.46
N LYS A 74 -13.95 9.86 7.71
CA LYS A 74 -13.06 9.91 6.54
C LYS A 74 -13.44 11.04 5.58
N GLY A 75 -14.72 11.17 5.24
CA GLY A 75 -15.21 12.23 4.35
C GLY A 75 -15.06 13.66 4.91
N LYS A 76 -15.12 13.83 6.24
CA LYS A 76 -14.89 15.12 6.90
C LYS A 76 -13.39 15.44 7.00
N ALA A 77 -12.56 14.45 7.33
CA ALA A 77 -11.11 14.59 7.45
C ALA A 77 -10.46 14.99 6.12
N THR A 78 -10.85 14.36 4.99
CA THR A 78 -10.34 14.73 3.67
C THR A 78 -10.60 16.21 3.35
N LYS A 79 -11.83 16.70 3.59
CA LYS A 79 -12.19 18.10 3.35
C LYS A 79 -11.38 19.09 4.20
N LEU A 80 -11.00 18.70 5.42
CA LEU A 80 -10.20 19.54 6.30
C LEU A 80 -8.73 19.57 5.91
N LEU A 81 -8.17 18.41 5.56
CA LEU A 81 -6.82 18.30 4.99
C LEU A 81 -6.69 19.17 3.73
N ASP A 82 -7.69 19.13 2.85
CA ASP A 82 -7.69 19.94 1.62
C ASP A 82 -7.74 21.45 1.93
N LYS A 83 -8.43 21.86 3.01
CA LYS A 83 -8.47 23.26 3.47
C LYS A 83 -7.16 23.71 4.09
N LEU A 84 -6.46 22.87 4.85
CA LEU A 84 -5.18 23.20 5.47
C LEU A 84 -4.13 23.57 4.41
N GLY A 85 -4.15 22.91 3.25
CA GLY A 85 -3.25 23.18 2.13
C GLY A 85 -3.68 24.29 1.17
N SER A 86 -4.85 24.92 1.37
CA SER A 86 -5.41 25.92 0.45
C SER A 86 -5.37 27.34 1.03
N SER A 87 -5.56 28.35 0.19
CA SER A 87 -5.70 29.74 0.63
C SER A 87 -6.95 29.98 1.49
N GLU A 88 -7.90 29.04 1.56
CA GLU A 88 -9.04 29.10 2.48
C GLU A 88 -8.65 28.67 3.90
N GLY A 89 -7.50 28.02 4.08
CA GLY A 89 -6.97 27.60 5.37
C GLY A 89 -6.76 28.77 6.34
N THR A 90 -6.57 29.99 5.85
CA THR A 90 -6.44 31.21 6.67
C THR A 90 -7.76 31.67 7.32
N SER A 91 -8.90 31.10 6.94
CA SER A 91 -10.23 31.42 7.51
C SER A 91 -10.64 30.52 8.68
N VAL A 92 -9.88 29.45 8.94
CA VAL A 92 -10.13 28.51 10.04
C VAL A 92 -9.09 28.77 11.12
N ASP A 93 -9.53 28.85 12.37
CA ASP A 93 -8.66 29.02 13.54
C ASP A 93 -7.94 27.70 13.87
N TRP A 94 -6.94 27.36 13.05
CA TRP A 94 -6.09 26.19 13.20
C TRP A 94 -5.14 26.37 14.37
N MET A 95 -5.07 25.33 15.20
CA MET A 95 -3.92 25.14 16.07
C MET A 95 -2.93 24.23 15.34
N ILE A 96 -1.85 24.83 14.86
CA ILE A 96 -0.79 24.10 14.15
C ILE A 96 0.33 23.87 15.15
N LEU A 97 0.57 22.59 15.44
CA LEU A 97 1.78 22.15 16.13
C LEU A 97 2.79 21.73 15.07
N GLU A 98 3.84 22.52 14.88
CA GLU A 98 4.91 22.15 13.96
C GLU A 98 5.85 21.14 14.64
N ILE A 99 5.90 19.94 14.06
CA ILE A 99 6.60 18.78 14.60
C ILE A 99 7.89 18.59 13.79
N GLY A 100 8.89 19.43 14.09
CA GLY A 100 10.27 19.34 13.59
C GLY A 100 10.48 19.51 12.08
N GLY A 101 11.70 19.85 11.68
CA GLY A 101 12.18 19.82 10.30
C GLY A 101 12.77 18.47 9.91
N ARG A 102 13.11 18.29 8.61
CA ARG A 102 13.72 17.05 8.08
C ARG A 102 14.97 16.60 8.87
N SER A 103 15.72 17.53 9.44
CA SER A 103 16.93 17.27 10.24
C SER A 103 16.65 16.70 11.63
N ASP A 104 15.42 16.82 12.12
CA ASP A 104 15.09 16.52 13.51
C ASP A 104 14.67 15.06 13.66
N TRP A 105 14.20 14.46 12.57
CA TRP A 105 13.88 13.05 12.51
C TRP A 105 15.14 12.19 12.51
N LYS A 106 15.18 11.25 13.46
CA LYS A 106 16.22 10.22 13.59
C LYS A 106 15.79 8.99 12.78
N PRO A 107 16.42 8.71 11.63
CA PRO A 107 16.05 7.56 10.82
C PRO A 107 16.35 6.24 11.54
N LEU A 108 15.47 5.26 11.35
CA LEU A 108 15.71 3.88 11.73
C LEU A 108 16.03 3.06 10.48
N ARG A 109 17.19 2.43 10.50
CA ARG A 109 17.65 1.56 9.41
C ARG A 109 17.10 0.16 9.62
N ASN A 110 15.92 -0.09 9.06
CA ASN A 110 15.32 -1.42 9.09
C ASN A 110 15.81 -2.23 7.91
N HIS A 111 16.16 -3.49 8.17
CA HIS A 111 16.54 -4.43 7.12
C HIS A 111 15.49 -5.52 7.03
N PHE A 112 14.99 -5.75 5.81
CA PHE A 112 14.25 -6.96 5.51
C PHE A 112 15.19 -8.01 4.94
N ILE A 113 15.00 -9.24 5.37
CA ILE A 113 15.78 -10.40 4.93
C ILE A 113 14.80 -11.34 4.24
N THR A 114 15.07 -11.64 2.96
CA THR A 114 14.28 -12.59 2.17
C THR A 114 14.71 -14.04 2.46
N ALA A 115 13.92 -15.01 2.04
CA ALA A 115 14.23 -16.44 2.03
C ALA A 115 15.50 -16.77 1.24
N ALA A 116 15.84 -15.96 0.24
CA ALA A 116 17.10 -16.01 -0.49
C ALA A 116 18.29 -15.35 0.26
N ALA A 117 18.09 -14.94 1.51
CA ALA A 117 19.06 -14.19 2.34
C ALA A 117 19.50 -12.84 1.74
N ASN A 118 18.70 -12.26 0.82
CA ASN A 118 18.93 -10.90 0.37
C ASN A 118 18.49 -9.93 1.45
N SER A 119 19.29 -8.88 1.66
CA SER A 119 18.96 -7.82 2.61
C SER A 119 18.68 -6.51 1.89
N SER A 120 17.52 -5.93 2.19
CA SER A 120 17.11 -4.63 1.65
C SER A 120 16.88 -3.65 2.79
N LEU A 121 17.54 -2.50 2.72
CA LEU A 121 17.39 -1.41 3.67
C LEU A 121 16.10 -0.63 3.36
N ILE A 122 15.26 -0.45 4.37
CA ILE A 122 14.21 0.55 4.36
C ILE A 122 14.72 1.84 4.98
N ASP A 123 14.69 2.88 4.17
CA ASP A 123 15.01 4.25 4.56
C ASP A 123 13.96 5.19 3.98
N VAL A 124 13.15 5.79 4.86
CA VAL A 124 12.09 6.74 4.47
C VAL A 124 12.65 8.04 3.88
N PHE A 125 13.96 8.29 4.01
CA PHE A 125 14.62 9.45 3.42
C PHE A 125 15.36 9.14 2.12
N ASP A 126 15.34 7.88 1.69
CA ASP A 126 15.81 7.48 0.37
C ASP A 126 15.00 8.21 -0.72
N GLN A 127 15.67 8.62 -1.79
CA GLN A 127 15.04 9.27 -2.92
C GLN A 127 14.50 8.25 -3.93
N ASP A 128 14.92 6.99 -3.84
CA ASP A 128 14.41 5.88 -4.65
C ASP A 128 13.18 5.22 -4.02
N GLU A 129 12.10 5.99 -3.91
CA GLU A 129 10.79 5.51 -3.42
C GLU A 129 10.29 4.30 -4.24
N GLY A 130 10.62 4.26 -5.54
CA GLY A 130 10.29 3.16 -6.45
C GLY A 130 10.85 1.83 -5.97
N ASN A 131 12.17 1.76 -5.79
CA ASN A 131 12.82 0.57 -5.28
C ASN A 131 12.31 0.22 -3.86
N GLN A 132 12.12 1.19 -2.97
CA GLN A 132 11.58 0.94 -1.62
C GLN A 132 10.23 0.19 -1.67
N GLN A 133 9.29 0.64 -2.50
CA GLN A 133 7.99 -0.03 -2.64
C GLN A 133 8.12 -1.43 -3.25
N GLU A 134 9.00 -1.63 -4.23
CA GLU A 134 9.29 -2.95 -4.79
C GLU A 134 9.86 -3.92 -3.74
N GLN A 135 10.80 -3.45 -2.91
CA GLN A 135 11.40 -4.26 -1.85
C GLN A 135 10.37 -4.67 -0.79
N ILE A 136 9.44 -3.77 -0.44
CA ILE A 136 8.30 -4.13 0.44
C ILE A 136 7.43 -5.20 -0.22
N GLY A 137 7.10 -5.03 -1.50
CA GLY A 137 6.31 -6.03 -2.24
C GLY A 137 6.98 -7.40 -2.31
N ILE A 138 8.30 -7.44 -2.50
CA ILE A 138 9.10 -8.68 -2.46
C ILE A 138 9.01 -9.28 -1.06
N TRP A 139 9.35 -8.51 -0.02
CA TRP A 139 9.34 -8.99 1.36
C TRP A 139 7.99 -9.58 1.76
N LEU A 140 6.88 -8.93 1.40
CA LEU A 140 5.53 -9.41 1.67
C LEU A 140 5.22 -10.73 0.96
N THR A 141 5.75 -10.95 -0.24
CA THR A 141 5.36 -12.10 -1.08
C THR A 141 6.36 -13.24 -1.07
N ASP A 142 7.58 -13.00 -0.60
CA ASP A 142 8.69 -13.95 -0.66
C ASP A 142 8.48 -15.19 0.22
N SER A 143 7.78 -15.07 1.36
CA SER A 143 7.45 -16.21 2.22
C SER A 143 6.43 -17.18 1.60
N LEU A 144 5.72 -16.77 0.54
CA LEU A 144 4.60 -17.54 0.01
C LEU A 144 5.03 -18.84 -0.67
N HIS A 145 6.25 -18.89 -1.22
CA HIS A 145 6.74 -20.02 -2.00
C HIS A 145 8.21 -20.33 -1.66
N PRO A 146 8.65 -21.60 -1.62
CA PRO A 146 10.04 -21.95 -1.30
C PRO A 146 11.10 -21.35 -2.23
N SER A 147 10.74 -21.09 -3.49
CA SER A 147 11.63 -20.42 -4.45
C SER A 147 11.70 -18.90 -4.27
N GLY A 148 10.92 -18.34 -3.35
CA GLY A 148 10.81 -16.89 -3.14
C GLY A 148 10.08 -16.16 -4.26
N ALA A 149 10.06 -14.85 -4.16
CA ALA A 149 9.60 -13.95 -5.22
C ALA A 149 10.78 -13.51 -6.09
N TYR A 150 10.59 -13.50 -7.42
CA TYR A 150 11.62 -13.03 -8.35
C TYR A 150 11.51 -11.52 -8.54
N HIS A 151 12.59 -10.79 -8.24
CA HIS A 151 12.69 -9.34 -8.48
C HIS A 151 13.13 -9.05 -9.93
N SER A 152 12.38 -8.19 -10.61
CA SER A 152 12.62 -7.71 -11.97
C SER A 152 13.06 -8.82 -12.94
N PRO A 153 12.25 -9.89 -13.14
CA PRO A 153 12.51 -10.87 -14.18
C PRO A 153 12.66 -10.21 -15.56
N GLN A 154 13.63 -10.71 -16.33
CA GLN A 154 14.01 -10.20 -17.63
C GLN A 154 13.44 -11.06 -18.76
N ARG A 155 13.14 -10.44 -19.89
CA ARG A 155 12.76 -11.11 -21.14
C ARG A 155 13.53 -10.52 -22.33
N PRO A 156 13.72 -11.29 -23.41
CA PRO A 156 14.22 -10.76 -24.67
C PRO A 156 13.37 -9.59 -25.20
N TYR A 157 14.04 -8.58 -25.75
CA TYR A 157 13.42 -7.42 -26.40
C TYR A 157 13.93 -7.17 -27.82
N LYS A 158 15.25 -7.04 -27.99
CA LYS A 158 15.92 -7.02 -29.29
C LYS A 158 17.12 -7.98 -29.25
N GLU A 159 17.82 -8.10 -30.37
CA GLU A 159 19.07 -8.87 -30.42
C GLU A 159 20.03 -8.35 -29.34
N ASN A 160 20.39 -9.23 -28.40
CA ASN A 160 21.25 -8.93 -27.24
C ASN A 160 20.73 -7.84 -26.28
N GLU A 161 19.44 -7.48 -26.35
CA GLU A 161 18.80 -6.57 -25.40
C GLU A 161 17.69 -7.29 -24.63
N THR A 162 17.77 -7.22 -23.30
CA THR A 162 16.68 -7.64 -22.42
C THR A 162 15.84 -6.45 -22.00
N ARG A 163 14.63 -6.74 -21.55
CA ARG A 163 13.74 -5.79 -20.90
C ARG A 163 13.04 -6.50 -19.75
N GLU A 164 12.76 -5.75 -18.70
CA GLU A 164 11.95 -6.22 -17.59
C GLU A 164 10.56 -6.70 -18.06
N LEU A 165 10.14 -7.83 -17.49
CA LEU A 165 8.81 -8.41 -17.68
C LEU A 165 7.77 -7.73 -16.78
N THR A 166 8.13 -7.56 -15.51
CA THR A 166 7.33 -6.99 -14.40
C THR A 166 8.28 -6.78 -13.22
N ASP A 167 7.88 -5.99 -12.22
CA ASP A 167 8.74 -5.71 -11.07
C ASP A 167 8.88 -6.92 -10.12
N ILE A 168 7.79 -7.68 -9.90
CA ILE A 168 7.82 -8.90 -9.06
C ILE A 168 7.06 -10.03 -9.75
N LEU A 169 7.64 -11.24 -9.73
CA LEU A 169 7.02 -12.45 -10.25
C LEU A 169 7.02 -13.57 -9.22
N LEU A 170 5.86 -14.17 -9.02
CA LEU A 170 5.71 -15.45 -8.34
C LEU A 170 5.24 -16.49 -9.36
N SER A 171 5.73 -17.72 -9.26
CA SER A 171 5.21 -18.82 -10.06
C SER A 171 5.27 -20.15 -9.32
N TYR A 172 4.24 -20.96 -9.54
CA TYR A 172 4.10 -22.31 -9.00
C TYR A 172 3.18 -23.13 -9.92
N ASP A 173 2.93 -24.39 -9.58
CA ASP A 173 2.24 -25.35 -10.45
C ASP A 173 0.88 -24.88 -11.00
N PHE A 174 0.15 -24.03 -10.25
CA PHE A 174 -1.18 -23.58 -10.67
C PHE A 174 -1.24 -22.15 -11.22
N GLY A 175 -0.10 -21.50 -11.44
CA GLY A 175 -0.07 -20.25 -12.18
C GLY A 175 1.09 -19.32 -11.86
N ALA A 176 0.92 -18.07 -12.28
CA ALA A 176 1.90 -17.01 -12.07
C ALA A 176 1.20 -15.73 -11.59
N THR A 177 1.87 -15.00 -10.70
CA THR A 177 1.45 -13.67 -10.27
C THR A 177 2.50 -12.67 -10.70
N LEU A 178 2.10 -11.69 -11.50
CA LEU A 178 2.93 -10.56 -11.92
C LEU A 178 2.48 -9.33 -11.14
N ILE A 179 3.42 -8.65 -10.52
CA ILE A 179 3.17 -7.41 -9.79
C ILE A 179 3.98 -6.29 -10.47
N GLU A 180 3.28 -5.22 -10.81
CA GLU A 180 3.89 -3.98 -11.27
C GLU A 180 3.61 -2.90 -10.21
N SER A 181 4.67 -2.41 -9.59
CA SER A 181 4.71 -1.36 -8.59
C SER A 181 4.74 0.03 -9.23
N LYS A 182 4.02 0.97 -8.65
CA LYS A 182 4.05 2.38 -9.04
C LYS A 182 4.12 3.24 -7.80
N THR A 183 5.00 4.24 -7.83
CA THR A 183 5.19 5.21 -6.74
C THR A 183 4.94 6.62 -7.25
N LEU A 184 4.93 7.59 -6.34
CA LEU A 184 4.68 9.00 -6.66
C LEU A 184 5.94 9.86 -6.63
N SER A 185 7.07 9.30 -6.15
CA SER A 185 8.36 9.98 -6.02
C SER A 185 8.22 11.36 -5.36
N ILE A 186 7.51 11.43 -4.22
CA ILE A 186 7.14 12.69 -3.57
C ILE A 186 8.39 13.38 -3.00
N LEU A 187 9.32 12.62 -2.42
CA LEU A 187 10.49 13.15 -1.72
C LEU A 187 11.50 13.79 -2.67
N ALA A 188 11.53 13.32 -3.92
CA ALA A 188 12.37 13.89 -4.98
C ALA A 188 11.80 15.20 -5.56
N ARG A 189 10.55 15.58 -5.25
CA ARG A 189 9.93 16.80 -5.79
C ARG A 189 10.40 18.03 -5.02
N LYS A 190 10.70 19.12 -5.76
CA LYS A 190 11.06 20.43 -5.17
C LYS A 190 9.91 21.07 -4.37
N ARG A 191 8.67 20.73 -4.72
CA ARG A 191 7.46 21.25 -4.08
C ARG A 191 6.52 20.07 -3.83
N LEU A 192 5.87 20.07 -2.66
CA LEU A 192 4.84 19.10 -2.35
C LEU A 192 3.68 19.24 -3.36
N PRO A 193 3.31 18.16 -4.06
CA PRO A 193 2.21 18.17 -5.01
C PRO A 193 0.87 18.26 -4.28
N SER A 194 -0.11 18.85 -4.96
CA SER A 194 -1.50 18.83 -4.52
C SER A 194 -2.10 17.42 -4.62
N ARG A 195 -3.14 17.14 -3.84
CA ARG A 195 -3.86 15.86 -3.90
C ARG A 195 -4.39 15.57 -5.32
N ALA A 196 -4.91 16.59 -6.01
CA ALA A 196 -5.40 16.46 -7.39
C ALA A 196 -4.28 16.18 -8.41
N GLU A 197 -3.04 16.62 -8.17
CA GLU A 197 -1.87 16.20 -8.95
C GLU A 197 -1.53 14.73 -8.69
N LEU A 198 -1.48 14.33 -7.42
CA LEU A 198 -1.20 12.94 -7.04
C LEU A 198 -2.23 11.96 -7.62
N GLN A 199 -3.52 12.30 -7.57
CA GLN A 199 -4.60 11.48 -8.14
C GLN A 199 -4.44 11.28 -9.66
N ARG A 200 -4.08 12.34 -10.40
CA ARG A 200 -3.82 12.26 -11.84
C ARG A 200 -2.60 11.40 -12.15
N ASP A 201 -1.52 11.58 -11.38
CA ASP A 201 -0.29 10.80 -11.51
C ASP A 201 -0.57 9.30 -11.26
N VAL A 202 -1.26 8.96 -10.16
CA VAL A 202 -1.67 7.58 -9.85
C VAL A 202 -2.52 6.99 -10.98
N SER A 203 -3.52 7.72 -11.47
CA SER A 203 -4.40 7.23 -12.56
C SER A 203 -3.62 6.91 -13.84
N SER A 204 -2.64 7.74 -14.21
CA SER A 204 -1.76 7.50 -15.37
C SER A 204 -0.83 6.29 -15.15
N HIS A 205 -0.28 6.19 -13.95
CA HIS A 205 0.61 5.09 -13.56
C HIS A 205 -0.11 3.74 -13.58
N ILE A 206 -1.35 3.67 -13.07
CA ILE A 206 -2.18 2.46 -13.12
C ILE A 206 -2.43 2.02 -14.56
N ASP A 207 -2.81 2.93 -15.45
CA ASP A 207 -3.05 2.60 -16.86
C ASP A 207 -1.79 2.04 -17.55
N LYS A 208 -0.63 2.63 -17.25
CA LYS A 208 0.66 2.17 -17.76
C LYS A 208 0.99 0.78 -17.21
N ALA A 209 0.82 0.57 -15.91
CA ALA A 209 1.08 -0.70 -15.24
C ALA A 209 0.24 -1.84 -15.83
N PHE A 210 -1.07 -1.64 -15.98
CA PHE A 210 -1.92 -2.66 -16.60
C PHE A 210 -1.57 -2.92 -18.07
N LYS A 211 -1.09 -1.94 -18.84
CA LYS A 211 -0.57 -2.19 -20.19
C LYS A 211 0.69 -3.04 -20.17
N GLN A 212 1.61 -2.79 -19.22
CA GLN A 212 2.81 -3.60 -19.02
C GLN A 212 2.45 -5.03 -18.64
N LEU A 213 1.57 -5.22 -17.66
CA LEU A 213 1.11 -6.54 -17.21
C LEU A 213 0.39 -7.34 -18.30
N ARG A 214 -0.46 -6.71 -19.12
CA ARG A 214 -1.04 -7.35 -20.33
C ARG A 214 0.06 -7.85 -21.26
N GLY A 215 1.06 -7.01 -21.50
CA GLY A 215 2.23 -7.35 -22.31
C GLY A 215 3.04 -8.51 -21.72
N GLY A 216 3.25 -8.51 -20.39
CA GLY A 216 3.96 -9.54 -19.66
C GLY A 216 3.24 -10.89 -19.72
N ILE A 217 1.93 -10.93 -19.43
CA ILE A 217 1.12 -12.15 -19.52
C ILE A 217 1.15 -12.72 -20.94
N ARG A 218 1.01 -11.86 -21.96
CA ARG A 218 1.11 -12.30 -23.36
C ARG A 218 2.47 -12.94 -23.65
N LYS A 219 3.57 -12.34 -23.18
CA LYS A 219 4.93 -12.88 -23.37
C LYS A 219 5.13 -14.22 -22.64
N LEU A 220 4.54 -14.38 -21.46
CA LEU A 220 4.53 -15.67 -20.78
C LEU A 220 3.82 -16.74 -21.60
N LYS A 221 2.64 -16.42 -22.15
CA LYS A 221 1.85 -17.34 -23.01
C LYS A 221 2.54 -17.70 -24.32
N GLU A 222 3.31 -16.79 -24.88
CA GLU A 222 4.13 -17.04 -26.08
C GLU A 222 5.31 -17.99 -25.81
N GLY A 223 5.56 -18.40 -24.56
CA GLY A 223 6.65 -19.31 -24.21
C GLY A 223 8.03 -18.64 -24.22
N VAL A 224 8.08 -17.30 -24.19
CA VAL A 224 9.35 -16.55 -24.17
C VAL A 224 10.16 -16.91 -22.94
N GLU A 225 11.47 -17.16 -23.11
CA GLU A 225 12.40 -17.40 -22.01
C GLU A 225 12.46 -16.19 -21.09
N ILE A 226 12.33 -16.45 -19.79
CA ILE A 226 12.41 -15.44 -18.74
C ILE A 226 13.58 -15.80 -17.85
N THR A 227 14.40 -14.81 -17.53
CA THR A 227 15.55 -14.97 -16.65
C THR A 227 15.43 -14.05 -15.43
N ASP A 228 16.23 -14.29 -14.40
CA ASP A 228 16.53 -13.23 -13.42
C ASP A 228 17.53 -12.21 -14.01
N ARG A 229 17.95 -11.25 -13.18
CA ARG A 229 18.95 -10.23 -13.53
C ARG A 229 20.35 -10.81 -13.79
N ASP A 230 20.65 -11.99 -13.22
CA ASP A 230 21.92 -12.70 -13.40
C ASP A 230 21.91 -13.61 -14.65
N GLY A 231 20.80 -13.64 -15.39
CA GLY A 231 20.64 -14.44 -16.61
C GLY A 231 20.26 -15.90 -16.37
N LYS A 232 19.94 -16.30 -15.14
CA LYS A 232 19.46 -17.65 -14.84
C LYS A 232 18.01 -17.80 -15.30
N VAL A 233 17.76 -18.84 -16.09
CA VAL A 233 16.40 -19.15 -16.59
C VAL A 233 15.47 -19.52 -15.45
N LEU A 234 14.29 -18.91 -15.44
CA LEU A 234 13.24 -19.14 -14.45
C LEU A 234 12.23 -20.17 -14.95
N SER A 235 11.91 -21.14 -14.09
CA SER A 235 10.79 -22.06 -14.33
C SER A 235 9.47 -21.36 -13.98
N ILE A 236 8.61 -21.18 -14.97
CA ILE A 236 7.36 -20.41 -14.84
C ILE A 236 6.20 -21.24 -15.39
N SER A 237 5.14 -21.38 -14.61
CA SER A 237 3.85 -21.92 -15.04
C SER A 237 3.13 -20.93 -15.97
N ARG A 238 2.70 -21.44 -17.14
CA ARG A 238 2.20 -20.62 -18.27
C ARG A 238 0.84 -21.07 -18.78
N ASP A 239 0.41 -22.27 -18.40
CA ASP A 239 -0.82 -22.91 -18.88
C ASP A 239 -2.05 -22.56 -18.03
N LYS A 240 -1.83 -21.91 -16.88
CA LYS A 240 -2.90 -21.46 -15.98
C LYS A 240 -3.11 -19.95 -16.06
N PRO A 241 -4.31 -19.44 -15.67
CA PRO A 241 -4.57 -18.02 -15.57
C PRO A 241 -3.55 -17.32 -14.68
N ALA A 242 -3.01 -16.19 -15.15
CA ALA A 242 -2.11 -15.37 -14.35
C ALA A 242 -2.89 -14.33 -13.53
N HIS A 243 -2.35 -13.97 -12.37
CA HIS A 243 -2.74 -12.79 -11.63
C HIS A 243 -1.87 -11.60 -12.04
N ALA A 244 -2.51 -10.45 -12.27
CA ALA A 244 -1.87 -9.18 -12.59
C ALA A 244 -2.21 -8.17 -11.50
N ILE A 245 -1.25 -7.86 -10.63
CA ILE A 245 -1.41 -6.92 -9.54
C ILE A 245 -0.74 -5.61 -9.94
N VAL A 246 -1.50 -4.53 -9.97
CA VAL A 246 -0.93 -3.18 -9.93
C VAL A 246 -0.85 -2.77 -8.46
N LEU A 247 0.37 -2.53 -7.99
CA LEU A 247 0.65 -2.10 -6.62
C LEU A 247 0.84 -0.58 -6.60
N VAL A 248 -0.08 0.14 -5.96
CA VAL A 248 -0.07 1.60 -5.82
C VAL A 248 0.36 2.00 -4.40
N PRO A 249 0.82 3.25 -4.17
CA PRO A 249 1.25 3.64 -2.83
C PRO A 249 0.06 3.83 -1.90
N ASP A 250 -1.07 4.32 -2.41
CA ASP A 250 -2.27 4.61 -1.64
C ASP A 250 -3.52 4.50 -2.52
N SER A 251 -4.47 3.64 -2.14
CA SER A 251 -5.74 3.46 -2.84
C SER A 251 -6.66 4.68 -2.75
N ASP A 252 -6.50 5.54 -1.74
CA ASP A 252 -7.29 6.78 -1.58
C ASP A 252 -6.93 7.87 -2.60
N LEU A 253 -5.92 7.62 -3.44
CA LEU A 253 -5.56 8.45 -4.58
C LEU A 253 -6.22 8.01 -5.88
N ILE A 254 -7.06 6.97 -5.85
CA ILE A 254 -7.85 6.55 -7.02
C ILE A 254 -9.11 7.42 -7.13
N GLU A 255 -9.08 8.42 -8.02
CA GLU A 255 -10.17 9.38 -8.20
C GLU A 255 -11.46 8.77 -8.77
N ASP A 256 -11.34 7.91 -9.80
CA ASP A 256 -12.48 7.27 -10.46
C ASP A 256 -12.39 5.74 -10.36
N PRO A 257 -12.98 5.13 -9.31
CA PRO A 257 -13.08 3.68 -9.19
C PRO A 257 -13.85 3.00 -10.32
N GLN A 258 -14.76 3.71 -11.02
CA GLN A 258 -15.57 3.16 -12.10
C GLN A 258 -14.76 2.95 -13.39
N LYS A 259 -13.69 3.72 -13.59
CA LYS A 259 -12.70 3.50 -14.65
C LYS A 259 -12.15 2.07 -14.63
N TYR A 260 -11.91 1.52 -13.44
CA TYR A 260 -11.47 0.14 -13.21
C TYR A 260 -12.65 -0.80 -12.90
N GLY A 261 -13.81 -0.50 -13.48
CA GLY A 261 -15.05 -1.21 -13.27
C GLY A 261 -15.25 -2.46 -14.12
N LEU A 262 -16.49 -2.97 -14.17
CA LEU A 262 -16.87 -4.18 -14.92
C LEU A 262 -16.35 -4.24 -16.35
N LYS A 263 -16.41 -3.13 -17.10
CA LYS A 263 -15.94 -3.07 -18.49
C LYS A 263 -14.43 -3.33 -18.57
N PHE A 264 -13.67 -2.71 -17.69
CA PHE A 264 -12.23 -2.90 -17.61
C PHE A 264 -11.89 -4.35 -17.24
N ILE A 265 -12.53 -4.89 -16.19
CA ILE A 265 -12.31 -6.27 -15.73
C ILE A 265 -12.56 -7.26 -16.87
N LYS A 266 -13.70 -7.14 -17.57
CA LYS A 266 -14.04 -8.01 -18.70
C LYS A 266 -13.07 -7.89 -19.87
N SER A 267 -12.67 -6.67 -20.25
CA SER A 267 -11.67 -6.45 -21.32
C SER A 267 -10.33 -7.07 -20.93
N PHE A 268 -9.86 -6.85 -19.70
CA PHE A 268 -8.59 -7.42 -19.23
C PHE A 268 -8.61 -8.95 -19.28
N THR A 269 -9.65 -9.59 -18.76
CA THR A 269 -9.78 -11.04 -18.78
C THR A 269 -9.93 -11.59 -20.20
N ALA A 270 -10.66 -10.92 -21.09
CA ALA A 270 -10.80 -11.35 -22.48
C ALA A 270 -9.45 -11.28 -23.25
N GLU A 271 -8.66 -10.23 -23.02
CA GLU A 271 -7.37 -10.04 -23.70
C GLU A 271 -6.28 -10.97 -23.16
N THR A 272 -6.26 -11.21 -21.85
CA THR A 272 -5.14 -11.88 -21.18
C THR A 272 -5.47 -13.28 -20.69
N GLY A 273 -6.74 -13.63 -20.54
CA GLY A 273 -7.18 -14.82 -19.80
C GLY A 273 -6.80 -14.84 -18.32
N GLY A 274 -6.34 -13.71 -17.77
CA GLY A 274 -5.92 -13.56 -16.37
C GLY A 274 -6.87 -12.71 -15.53
N PHE A 275 -6.50 -12.53 -14.27
CA PHE A 275 -7.24 -11.74 -13.29
C PHE A 275 -6.49 -10.46 -12.96
N ALA A 276 -7.15 -9.31 -13.14
CA ALA A 276 -6.61 -8.01 -12.75
C ALA A 276 -6.90 -7.71 -11.28
N HIS A 277 -5.92 -7.13 -10.60
CA HIS A 277 -6.02 -6.62 -9.24
C HIS A 277 -5.39 -5.25 -9.17
N LEU A 278 -5.96 -4.41 -8.31
CA LEU A 278 -5.42 -3.13 -7.92
C LEU A 278 -5.36 -3.15 -6.40
N LEU A 279 -4.15 -3.03 -5.85
CA LEU A 279 -3.85 -3.12 -4.42
C LEU A 279 -2.94 -1.97 -4.03
N ASP A 280 -3.07 -1.47 -2.81
CA ASP A 280 -1.97 -0.80 -2.12
C ASP A 280 -1.15 -1.77 -1.27
N ILE A 281 -0.10 -1.27 -0.62
CA ILE A 281 0.79 -2.06 0.24
C ILE A 281 0.04 -2.69 1.42
N SER A 282 -0.88 -1.94 2.03
CA SER A 282 -1.69 -2.44 3.14
C SER A 282 -2.62 -3.57 2.69
N GLU A 283 -3.24 -3.47 1.52
CA GLU A 283 -4.06 -4.53 0.95
C GLU A 283 -3.23 -5.76 0.57
N LEU A 284 -2.04 -5.59 -0.02
CA LEU A 284 -1.14 -6.70 -0.32
C LEU A 284 -0.74 -7.44 0.96
N LEU A 285 -0.38 -6.73 2.03
CA LEU A 285 -0.11 -7.31 3.35
C LEU A 285 -1.31 -8.13 3.86
N ARG A 286 -2.54 -7.58 3.79
CA ARG A 286 -3.75 -8.30 4.22
C ARG A 286 -4.00 -9.57 3.40
N VAL A 287 -3.76 -9.52 2.08
CA VAL A 287 -3.89 -10.68 1.18
C VAL A 287 -2.87 -11.77 1.54
N VAL A 288 -1.61 -11.39 1.79
CA VAL A 288 -0.55 -12.31 2.22
C VAL A 288 -0.90 -12.93 3.58
N GLN A 289 -1.26 -12.11 4.57
CA GLN A 289 -1.66 -12.59 5.89
C GLN A 289 -2.84 -13.55 5.82
N ALA A 290 -3.85 -13.23 4.98
CA ALA A 290 -4.98 -14.14 4.75
C ALA A 290 -4.52 -15.48 4.19
N ALA A 291 -3.59 -15.48 3.23
CA ALA A 291 -3.02 -16.70 2.67
C ALA A 291 -2.27 -17.54 3.71
N GLU A 292 -1.43 -16.92 4.54
CA GLU A 292 -0.71 -17.59 5.62
C GLU A 292 -1.67 -18.18 6.66
N MET A 293 -2.69 -17.43 7.09
CA MET A 293 -3.71 -17.92 8.03
C MET A 293 -4.52 -19.09 7.47
N LEU A 294 -4.86 -19.06 6.17
CA LEU A 294 -5.56 -20.15 5.49
C LEU A 294 -4.68 -21.39 5.37
N ALA A 295 -3.42 -21.22 5.00
CA ALA A 295 -2.45 -22.32 4.91
C ALA A 295 -2.22 -22.97 6.28
N ALA A 296 -2.06 -22.17 7.35
CA ALA A 296 -1.86 -22.68 8.72
C ALA A 296 -3.05 -23.50 9.25
N ARG A 297 -4.26 -23.25 8.76
CA ARG A 297 -5.47 -24.05 9.09
C ARG A 297 -5.67 -25.24 8.15
N GLY A 298 -5.04 -25.23 6.97
CA GLY A 298 -5.09 -26.30 6.00
C GLY A 298 -4.17 -27.45 6.36
N LYS A 299 -4.50 -28.67 5.88
CA LYS A 299 -3.61 -29.84 6.03
C LYS A 299 -2.60 -29.98 4.90
N THR A 300 -2.98 -29.54 3.70
CA THR A 300 -2.19 -29.70 2.47
C THR A 300 -2.05 -28.39 1.68
N THR A 301 -2.71 -27.32 2.13
CA THR A 301 -2.70 -26.03 1.45
C THR A 301 -1.41 -25.29 1.79
N THR A 302 -0.59 -25.00 0.78
CA THR A 302 0.58 -24.13 0.96
C THR A 302 0.18 -22.65 0.97
N PRO A 303 1.01 -21.74 1.52
CA PRO A 303 0.75 -20.30 1.43
C PRO A 303 0.53 -19.80 0.00
N MET A 304 1.33 -20.26 -0.98
CA MET A 304 1.12 -19.91 -2.40
C MET A 304 -0.23 -20.38 -2.94
N MET A 305 -0.68 -21.59 -2.60
CA MET A 305 -2.00 -22.09 -3.01
C MET A 305 -3.13 -21.26 -2.39
N ALA A 306 -2.99 -20.91 -1.11
CA ALA A 306 -3.96 -20.07 -0.42
C ALA A 306 -4.00 -18.64 -1.00
N PHE A 307 -2.84 -18.09 -1.36
CA PHE A 307 -2.70 -16.78 -1.98
C PHE A 307 -3.41 -16.70 -3.34
N ASP A 308 -3.14 -17.67 -4.22
CA ASP A 308 -3.82 -17.79 -5.52
C ASP A 308 -5.35 -17.91 -5.35
N CYS A 309 -5.80 -18.82 -4.47
CA CYS A 309 -7.22 -19.00 -4.18
C CYS A 309 -7.87 -17.72 -3.65
N TYR A 310 -7.20 -17.01 -2.73
CA TYR A 310 -7.71 -15.76 -2.16
C TYR A 310 -7.77 -14.64 -3.21
N LEU A 311 -6.80 -14.57 -4.12
CA LEU A 311 -6.84 -13.66 -5.27
C LEU A 311 -7.99 -14.00 -6.24
N ILE A 312 -8.26 -15.29 -6.50
CA ILE A 312 -9.43 -15.69 -7.30
C ILE A 312 -10.73 -15.23 -6.62
N GLU A 313 -10.87 -15.42 -5.31
CA GLU A 313 -12.04 -14.95 -4.55
C GLU A 313 -12.14 -13.42 -4.55
N ARG A 314 -11.02 -12.70 -4.43
CA ARG A 314 -10.98 -11.24 -4.61
C ARG A 314 -11.46 -10.84 -6.00
N ALA A 315 -11.01 -11.51 -7.06
CA ALA A 315 -11.45 -11.21 -8.43
C ALA A 315 -12.96 -11.41 -8.61
N LYS A 316 -13.55 -12.46 -8.01
CA LYS A 316 -15.01 -12.67 -8.00
C LYS A 316 -15.72 -11.55 -7.26
N LYS A 317 -15.24 -11.16 -6.07
CA LYS A 317 -15.80 -10.04 -5.31
C LYS A 317 -15.71 -8.71 -6.06
N ALA A 318 -14.60 -8.45 -6.73
CA ALA A 318 -14.40 -7.26 -7.55
C ALA A 318 -15.39 -7.21 -8.72
N ALA A 319 -15.59 -8.34 -9.39
CA ALA A 319 -16.60 -8.46 -10.44
C ALA A 319 -18.02 -8.22 -9.90
N ASN A 320 -18.36 -8.76 -8.72
CA ASN A 320 -19.68 -8.54 -8.11
C ASN A 320 -19.89 -7.09 -7.64
N ALA A 321 -18.88 -6.47 -7.07
CA ALA A 321 -18.90 -5.05 -6.66
C ALA A 321 -18.86 -4.10 -7.87
N GLY A 322 -18.39 -4.60 -9.01
CA GLY A 322 -18.27 -3.87 -10.25
C GLY A 322 -17.07 -2.92 -10.33
N THR A 323 -16.06 -3.09 -9.47
CA THR A 323 -14.80 -2.33 -9.45
C THR A 323 -13.65 -3.16 -8.88
N LEU A 324 -12.42 -2.91 -9.35
CA LEU A 324 -11.18 -3.46 -8.76
C LEU A 324 -10.81 -2.81 -7.42
N CYS A 325 -11.37 -1.64 -7.11
CA CYS A 325 -11.07 -0.86 -5.91
C CYS A 325 -11.90 -1.40 -4.74
N ILE A 326 -11.57 -2.61 -4.28
CA ILE A 326 -12.29 -3.29 -3.20
C ILE A 326 -11.34 -3.79 -2.13
N GLU A 327 -11.73 -3.60 -0.87
CA GLU A 327 -11.06 -4.24 0.25
C GLU A 327 -11.71 -5.60 0.55
N VAL A 328 -10.89 -6.63 0.74
CA VAL A 328 -11.36 -7.96 1.15
C VAL A 328 -10.71 -8.34 2.48
N LEU A 329 -11.53 -8.40 3.52
CA LEU A 329 -11.12 -8.87 4.84
C LEU A 329 -11.46 -10.35 5.02
N LEU A 330 -10.46 -11.14 5.41
CA LEU A 330 -10.66 -12.52 5.84
C LEU A 330 -11.35 -12.50 7.22
N ARG A 331 -12.43 -13.25 7.35
CA ARG A 331 -13.11 -13.48 8.63
C ARG A 331 -13.35 -14.97 8.78
N PHE A 332 -12.85 -15.53 9.87
CA PHE A 332 -13.22 -16.86 10.28
C PHE A 332 -14.48 -16.77 11.12
N VAL A 333 -15.50 -17.52 10.74
CA VAL A 333 -16.68 -17.73 11.58
C VAL A 333 -16.36 -18.97 12.41
N GLU A 334 -16.36 -18.84 13.73
CA GLU A 334 -16.33 -20.00 14.62
C GLU A 334 -17.70 -20.70 14.49
N GLU A 335 -17.67 -21.98 14.12
CA GLU A 335 -18.83 -22.88 14.24
C GLU A 335 -19.01 -23.35 15.68
#